data_AF-A0A818WLC2-F1
#
_entry.id   AF-A0A818WLC2-F1
#
_cell.length_a   1.000
_cell.length_b   1.000
_cell.length_c   1.000
_cell.angle_alpha   90.00
_cell.angle_beta   90.00
_cell.angle_gamma   90.00
#
_symmetry.space_group_name_H-M   'P 1'
#
loop_
_entity.id
_entity.type
_entity.pdbx_description
1 polymer ?
#
loop_
_entity_poly.entity_id
_entity_poly.type
_entity_poly.pdbx_seq_one_letter_code
_entity_poly.pdbx_strand_id
1 'polypeptide(L)'
;MIRTISDLTIFVFGLMAIIVGLLGLMNPETILSQMNFIVLDRSTRQNGDYTIAFLLCSSMASLNMGIYYLLAAWNQWTKFYQFTVVFRLLTVTMFSLAIKNGHAPEGFISVVIWELLGALITGTALWYDANTRVNKVNRTS
;
A
#
# COMPACT_ATOMS: atom_id res chain seq x y z
N MET A 1 12.17 3.66 -18.48
CA MET A 1 11.20 4.54 -17.80
C MET A 1 9.83 4.06 -18.23
N ILE A 2 9.13 3.29 -17.38
CA ILE A 2 7.82 2.64 -17.55
C ILE A 2 7.59 2.00 -18.94
N ARG A 3 7.76 0.68 -19.06
CA ARG A 3 7.58 -0.02 -20.35
C ARG A 3 6.34 -0.90 -20.40
N THR A 4 5.74 -1.20 -19.25
CA THR A 4 4.57 -2.07 -19.17
C THR A 4 3.51 -1.48 -18.23
N ILE A 5 2.30 -2.05 -18.25
CA ILE A 5 1.20 -1.59 -17.41
C ILE A 5 1.53 -1.87 -15.93
N SER A 6 2.18 -3.00 -15.64
CA SER A 6 2.62 -3.33 -14.27
C SER A 6 3.66 -2.36 -13.71
N ASP A 7 4.55 -1.83 -14.56
CA ASP A 7 5.52 -0.81 -14.12
C ASP A 7 4.79 0.47 -13.66
N LEU A 8 3.74 0.86 -14.39
CA LEU A 8 2.94 2.06 -14.10
C LEU A 8 2.16 1.91 -12.79
N THR A 9 1.52 0.76 -12.55
CA THR A 9 0.74 0.55 -11.32
C THR A 9 1.63 0.66 -10.09
N ILE A 10 2.80 0.01 -10.11
CA ILE A 10 3.76 0.03 -9.00
C ILE A 10 4.35 1.42 -8.80
N PHE A 11 4.64 2.15 -9.88
CA PHE A 11 5.10 3.53 -9.80
C PHE A 11 4.07 4.44 -9.13
N VAL A 12 2.80 4.38 -9.55
CA VAL A 12 1.71 5.18 -8.96
C VAL A 12 1.50 4.84 -7.50
N PHE A 13 1.44 3.55 -7.14
CA PHE A 13 1.34 3.14 -5.73
C PHE A 13 2.55 3.59 -4.91
N GLY A 14 3.74 3.57 -5.49
CA GLY A 14 4.95 4.07 -4.85
C GLY A 14 4.87 5.56 -4.53
N LEU A 15 4.43 6.37 -5.50
CA LEU A 15 4.21 7.81 -5.29
C LEU A 15 3.15 8.08 -4.22
N MET A 16 2.02 7.36 -4.27
CA MET A 16 0.97 7.51 -3.25
C MET A 16 1.48 7.15 -1.86
N ALA A 17 2.27 6.08 -1.72
CA ALA A 17 2.84 5.66 -0.44
C ALA A 17 3.84 6.68 0.13
N ILE A 18 4.61 7.36 -0.73
CA ILE A 18 5.48 8.47 -0.33
C ILE A 18 4.63 9.65 0.16
N ILE A 19 3.62 10.06 -0.60
CA ILE A 19 2.77 11.20 -0.24
C ILE A 19 2.08 10.94 1.10
N VAL A 20 1.42 9.79 1.26
CA VAL A 20 0.75 9.42 2.50
C VAL A 20 1.75 9.30 3.66
N GLY A 21 2.92 8.70 3.42
CA GLY A 21 3.98 8.60 4.43
C GLY A 21 4.50 9.96 4.89
N LEU A 22 4.73 10.90 3.96
CA LEU A 22 5.13 12.27 4.30
C LEU A 22 4.02 13.01 5.06
N LEU A 23 2.77 12.88 4.63
CA LEU A 23 1.62 13.49 5.31
C LEU A 23 1.51 12.97 6.75
N GLY A 24 1.63 11.66 6.97
CA GLY A 24 1.59 11.07 8.30
C GLY A 24 2.79 11.43 9.18
N LEU A 25 3.97 11.68 8.60
CA LEU A 25 5.13 12.19 9.34
C LEU A 25 4.97 13.67 9.75
N MET A 26 4.36 14.48 8.89
CA MET A 26 4.15 15.91 9.17
C MET A 26 2.97 16.15 10.11
N ASN A 27 1.86 15.45 9.89
CA ASN A 27 0.61 15.60 10.61
C ASN A 27 -0.11 14.24 10.76
N PRO A 28 0.30 13.42 11.75
CA PRO A 28 -0.29 12.11 12.01
C PRO A 28 -1.82 12.17 12.20
N GLU A 29 -2.31 13.25 12.82
CA GLU A 29 -3.73 13.46 13.10
C GLU A 29 -4.60 13.50 11.82
N THR A 30 -4.03 13.93 10.70
CA THR A 30 -4.73 13.95 9.40
C THR A 30 -5.00 12.53 8.88
N ILE A 31 -4.09 11.59 9.13
CA ILE A 31 -4.30 10.18 8.76
C ILE A 31 -5.38 9.55 9.63
N LEU A 32 -5.38 9.83 10.93
CA LEU A 32 -6.40 9.34 11.86
C LEU A 32 -7.80 9.83 11.48
N SER A 33 -7.96 11.11 11.13
CA SER A 33 -9.26 11.68 10.75
C SER A 33 -9.79 11.10 9.44
N GLN A 34 -8.92 10.86 8.45
CA GLN A 34 -9.31 10.20 7.19
C GLN A 34 -9.83 8.77 7.39
N MET A 35 -9.36 8.09 8.43
CA MET A 35 -9.85 6.77 8.82
C MET A 35 -11.11 6.82 9.69
N ASN A 36 -11.69 8.01 9.91
CA ASN A 36 -12.80 8.26 10.83
C ASN A 36 -12.49 7.86 12.28
N PHE A 37 -11.23 7.95 12.71
CA PHE A 37 -10.86 7.74 14.09
C PHE A 37 -11.00 9.01 14.92
N ILE A 38 -11.26 8.83 16.21
CA ILE A 38 -11.29 9.94 17.17
C ILE A 38 -9.87 10.48 17.30
N VAL A 39 -9.71 11.76 16.97
CA VAL A 39 -8.44 12.48 17.12
C VAL A 39 -8.44 13.19 18.47
N LEU A 40 -7.58 12.72 19.38
CA LEU A 40 -7.34 13.37 20.67
C LEU A 40 -6.34 14.50 20.51
N ASP A 41 -6.64 15.64 21.14
CA ASP A 41 -5.69 16.75 21.23
C ASP A 41 -4.45 16.31 22.01
N ARG A 42 -3.27 16.78 21.57
CA ARG A 42 -1.99 16.35 22.14
C ARG A 42 -1.87 16.65 23.64
N SER A 43 -2.48 17.73 24.11
CA SER A 43 -2.47 18.09 25.54
C SER A 43 -3.35 17.17 26.41
N THR A 44 -4.30 16.47 25.79
CA THR A 44 -5.27 15.60 26.48
C THR A 44 -4.89 14.12 26.46
N ARG A 45 -3.82 13.76 25.73
CA ARG A 45 -3.35 12.37 25.64
C ARG A 45 -2.73 11.94 26.97
N GLN A 46 -3.13 10.77 27.44
CA GLN A 46 -2.61 10.20 28.68
C GLN A 46 -1.19 9.65 28.49
N ASN A 47 -0.44 9.59 29.59
CA ASN A 47 0.85 8.90 29.61
C ASN A 47 0.63 7.42 29.20
N GLY A 48 1.36 6.98 28.19
CA GLY A 48 1.22 5.64 27.61
C GLY A 48 0.39 5.58 26.32
N ASP A 49 -0.21 6.68 25.87
CA ASP A 49 -0.77 6.77 24.52
C ASP A 49 0.35 6.91 23.48
N TYR A 50 0.74 5.77 22.91
CA TYR A 50 1.76 5.70 21.86
C TYR A 50 1.18 5.78 20.44
N THR A 51 -0.09 6.14 20.27
CA THR A 51 -0.75 6.13 18.95
C THR A 51 0.00 7.01 17.94
N ILE A 52 0.42 8.22 18.33
CA ILE A 52 1.22 9.10 17.45
C ILE A 52 2.57 8.46 17.12
N ALA A 53 3.25 7.87 18.10
CA ALA A 53 4.55 7.24 17.88
C ALA A 53 4.44 6.06 16.90
N PHE A 54 3.45 5.18 17.08
CA PHE A 54 3.19 4.09 16.15
C PHE A 54 2.78 4.60 14.77
N LEU A 55 1.99 5.68 14.70
CA LEU A 55 1.60 6.26 13.42
C LEU A 55 2.78 6.89 12.68
N LEU A 56 3.71 7.53 13.39
CA LEU A 56 4.97 8.00 12.81
C LEU A 56 5.80 6.82 12.28
N CYS A 57 5.92 5.73 13.03
CA CYS A 57 6.60 4.51 12.58
C CYS A 57 5.94 3.92 11.32
N SER A 58 4.61 3.80 11.30
CA SER A 58 3.84 3.33 10.15
C SER A 58 3.99 4.27 8.94
N SER A 59 4.03 5.58 9.18
CA SER A 59 4.21 6.59 8.12
C SER A 59 5.61 6.51 7.50
N MET A 60 6.64 6.32 8.33
CA MET A 60 8.01 6.09 7.85
C MET A 60 8.11 4.78 7.06
N ALA A 61 7.44 3.71 7.52
CA ALA A 61 7.38 2.45 6.80
C ALA A 61 6.70 2.60 5.42
N SER A 62 5.60 3.36 5.34
CA SER A 62 4.93 3.69 4.06
C SER A 62 5.85 4.45 3.11
N LEU A 63 6.57 5.46 3.62
CA LEU A 63 7.52 6.23 2.82
C LEU A 63 8.63 5.35 2.25
N ASN A 64 9.22 4.48 3.10
CA ASN A 64 10.26 3.54 2.68
C ASN A 64 9.76 2.58 1.60
N MET A 65 8.57 2.00 1.78
CA MET A 65 7.97 1.13 0.77
C MET A 65 7.69 1.86 -0.54
N GLY A 66 7.27 3.13 -0.46
CA GLY A 66 7.10 3.97 -1.64
C GLY A 66 8.39 4.14 -2.44
N ILE A 67 9.51 4.42 -1.76
CA ILE A 67 10.84 4.49 -2.41
C ILE A 67 11.22 3.15 -3.05
N TYR A 68 11.01 2.02 -2.34
CA TYR A 68 11.29 0.70 -2.90
C TYR A 68 10.44 0.40 -4.13
N TYR A 69 9.18 0.83 -4.15
CA TYR A 69 8.30 0.66 -5.31
C TYR A 69 8.78 1.48 -6.51
N LEU A 70 9.19 2.74 -6.29
CA LEU A 70 9.77 3.56 -7.36
C LEU A 70 11.05 2.94 -7.93
N LEU A 71 11.95 2.45 -7.07
CA LEU A 71 13.17 1.77 -7.50
C LEU A 71 12.87 0.47 -8.24
N ALA A 72 11.89 -0.30 -7.78
CA ALA A 72 11.48 -1.53 -8.44
C ALA A 72 10.82 -1.25 -9.80
N ALA A 73 9.99 -0.20 -9.91
CA ALA A 73 9.41 0.29 -11.17
C ALA A 73 10.50 0.75 -12.16
N TRP A 74 11.51 1.46 -11.66
CA TRP A 74 12.64 1.92 -12.46
C TRP A 74 13.46 0.75 -13.03
N ASN A 75 13.72 -0.26 -12.22
CA ASN A 75 14.52 -1.44 -12.58
C ASN A 75 13.71 -2.58 -13.21
N GLN A 76 12.39 -2.40 -13.41
CA GLN A 76 11.50 -3.41 -14.00
C GLN A 76 11.53 -4.76 -13.27
N TRP A 77 11.61 -4.71 -11.94
CA TRP A 77 11.75 -5.92 -11.13
C TRP A 77 10.39 -6.65 -10.98
N THR A 78 9.96 -7.34 -12.03
CA THR A 78 8.64 -7.98 -12.08
C THR A 78 8.37 -9.00 -10.98
N LYS A 79 9.40 -9.75 -10.54
CA LYS A 79 9.27 -10.67 -9.38
C LYS A 79 8.85 -9.92 -8.11
N PHE A 80 9.36 -8.71 -7.89
CA PHE A 80 8.97 -7.89 -6.77
C PHE A 80 7.48 -7.52 -6.85
N TYR A 81 6.95 -7.22 -8.04
CA TYR A 81 5.53 -6.90 -8.23
C TYR A 81 4.61 -8.09 -7.91
N GLN A 82 5.06 -9.31 -8.19
CA GLN A 82 4.31 -10.51 -7.79
C GLN A 82 4.24 -10.64 -6.27
N PHE A 83 5.36 -10.38 -5.58
CA PHE A 83 5.38 -10.35 -4.12
C PHE A 83 4.46 -9.27 -3.55
N THR A 84 4.41 -8.07 -4.15
CA THR A 84 3.51 -7.03 -3.65
C THR A 84 2.05 -7.48 -3.70
N VAL A 85 1.60 -8.16 -4.75
CA VAL A 85 0.23 -8.72 -4.81
C VAL A 85 -0.03 -9.69 -3.66
N VAL A 86 0.90 -10.62 -3.39
CA VAL A 86 0.76 -11.59 -2.28
C VAL A 86 0.67 -10.87 -0.93
N PHE A 87 1.57 -9.92 -0.66
CA PHE A 87 1.56 -9.17 0.60
C PHE A 87 0.31 -8.32 0.77
N ARG A 88 -0.21 -7.72 -0.30
CA ARG A 88 -1.48 -6.98 -0.25
C ARG A 88 -2.65 -7.87 0.13
N LEU A 89 -2.74 -9.09 -0.43
CA LEU A 89 -3.76 -10.06 -0.04
C LEU A 89 -3.61 -10.55 1.40
N LEU A 90 -2.36 -10.68 1.88
CA LEU A 90 -2.10 -10.97 3.28
C LEU A 90 -2.59 -9.83 4.18
N THR A 91 -2.35 -8.57 3.81
CA THR A 91 -2.85 -7.39 4.52
C THR A 91 -4.38 -7.36 4.55
N VAL A 92 -5.04 -7.62 3.42
CA VAL A 92 -6.52 -7.77 3.34
C VAL A 92 -7.00 -8.81 4.34
N THR A 93 -6.36 -9.98 4.38
CA THR A 93 -6.73 -11.09 5.27
C THR A 93 -6.56 -10.70 6.73
N MET A 94 -5.39 -10.18 7.10
CA MET A 94 -5.07 -9.81 8.49
C MET A 94 -5.99 -8.71 9.01
N PHE A 95 -6.23 -7.64 8.25
CA PHE A 95 -7.12 -6.57 8.70
C PHE A 95 -8.59 -7.02 8.74
N SER A 96 -9.04 -7.85 7.80
CA SER A 96 -10.39 -8.42 7.86
C SER A 96 -10.61 -9.27 9.12
N LEU A 97 -9.61 -10.10 9.48
CA LEU A 97 -9.64 -10.89 10.71
C LEU A 97 -9.58 -10.01 11.96
N ALA A 98 -8.72 -8.98 11.96
CA ALA A 98 -8.58 -8.06 13.09
C ALA A 98 -9.89 -7.30 13.37
N ILE A 99 -10.58 -6.82 12.33
CA ILE A 99 -11.89 -6.17 12.44
C ILE A 99 -12.92 -7.17 12.95
N LYS A 100 -13.02 -8.36 12.34
CA LYS A 100 -13.99 -9.40 12.73
C LYS A 100 -13.85 -9.83 14.19
N ASN A 101 -12.61 -9.88 14.70
CA ASN A 101 -12.32 -10.28 16.07
C ASN A 101 -12.38 -9.11 17.08
N GLY A 102 -12.69 -7.88 16.63
CA GLY A 102 -12.75 -6.70 17.48
C GLY A 102 -11.40 -6.14 17.93
N HIS A 103 -10.30 -6.55 17.29
CA HIS A 103 -8.95 -6.04 17.57
C HIS A 103 -8.63 -4.73 16.83
N ALA A 104 -9.40 -4.38 15.79
CA ALA A 104 -9.22 -3.16 15.02
C ALA A 104 -10.57 -2.45 14.82
N PRO A 105 -10.60 -1.11 14.86
CA PRO A 105 -11.80 -0.33 14.55
C PRO A 105 -12.28 -0.52 13.10
N GLU A 106 -13.58 -0.30 12.85
CA GLU A 106 -14.20 -0.44 11.54
C GLU A 106 -13.63 0.50 10.46
N GLY A 107 -13.00 1.62 10.84
CA GLY A 107 -12.32 2.50 9.88
C GLY A 107 -11.21 1.81 9.08
N PHE A 108 -10.69 0.66 9.54
CA PHE A 108 -9.77 -0.17 8.75
C PHE A 108 -10.43 -0.89 7.56
N ILE A 109 -11.75 -0.90 7.43
CA ILE A 109 -12.44 -1.43 6.23
C ILE A 109 -11.96 -0.70 4.97
N SER A 110 -11.75 0.61 5.05
CA SER A 110 -11.20 1.40 3.93
C SER A 110 -9.83 0.89 3.48
N VAL A 111 -8.98 0.47 4.43
CA VAL A 111 -7.66 -0.12 4.14
C VAL A 111 -7.83 -1.49 3.47
N VAL A 112 -8.73 -2.34 3.97
CA VAL A 112 -9.02 -3.65 3.36
C VAL A 112 -9.45 -3.49 1.90
N ILE A 113 -10.37 -2.56 1.62
CA ILE A 113 -10.84 -2.29 0.26
C ILE A 113 -9.67 -1.78 -0.61
N TRP A 114 -8.89 -0.83 -0.10
CA TRP A 114 -7.75 -0.26 -0.82
C TRP A 114 -6.72 -1.31 -1.22
N GLU A 115 -6.37 -2.19 -0.28
CA GLU A 115 -5.38 -3.24 -0.51
C GLU A 115 -5.89 -4.30 -1.49
N LEU A 116 -7.18 -4.66 -1.41
CA LEU A 116 -7.80 -5.59 -2.35
C LEU A 116 -7.81 -5.02 -3.76
N LEU A 117 -8.23 -3.76 -3.93
CA LEU A 117 -8.21 -3.08 -5.23
C LEU A 117 -6.78 -2.99 -5.79
N GLY A 118 -5.80 -2.64 -4.95
CA GLY A 118 -4.41 -2.58 -5.37
C GLY A 118 -3.84 -3.93 -5.81
N ALA A 119 -4.22 -5.02 -5.12
CA ALA A 119 -3.85 -6.38 -5.49
C ALA A 119 -4.48 -6.79 -6.84
N LEU A 120 -5.77 -6.49 -7.04
CA LEU A 120 -6.48 -6.79 -8.29
C LEU A 120 -5.91 -6.00 -9.47
N ILE A 121 -5.69 -4.69 -9.33
CA ILE A 121 -5.14 -3.85 -10.40
C ILE A 121 -3.72 -4.30 -10.77
N THR A 122 -2.86 -4.55 -9.79
CA THR A 122 -1.47 -4.98 -10.05
C THR A 122 -1.42 -6.40 -10.61
N GLY A 123 -2.22 -7.32 -10.08
CA GLY A 123 -2.29 -8.70 -10.54
C GLY A 123 -2.83 -8.83 -11.96
N THR A 124 -3.88 -8.08 -12.31
CA THR A 124 -4.43 -8.05 -13.67
C THR A 124 -3.44 -7.42 -14.66
N ALA A 125 -2.73 -6.36 -14.28
CA ALA A 125 -1.67 -5.77 -15.09
C ALA A 125 -0.53 -6.76 -15.36
N LEU A 126 -0.08 -7.50 -14.35
CA LEU A 126 0.94 -8.54 -14.49
C LEU A 126 0.49 -9.67 -15.43
N TRP A 127 -0.77 -10.12 -15.29
CA TRP A 127 -1.33 -11.14 -16.16
C TRP A 127 -1.41 -10.67 -17.62
N TYR A 128 -1.86 -9.45 -17.85
CA TYR A 128 -1.92 -8.86 -19.19
C TYR A 128 -0.54 -8.72 -19.84
N ASP A 129 0.45 -8.23 -19.08
CA ASP A 129 1.82 -8.07 -19.55
C ASP A 129 2.47 -9.43 -19.86
N ALA A 130 2.20 -10.47 -19.06
CA ALA A 130 2.68 -11.83 -19.31
C ALA A 130 2.10 -12.43 -20.60
N ASN A 131 0.79 -12.32 -20.79
CA ASN A 131 0.11 -12.83 -21.99
C ASN A 131 0.56 -12.10 -23.26
N THR A 132 0.76 -10.79 -23.17
CA THR A 132 1.25 -9.99 -24.31
C THR A 132 2.67 -10.40 -24.72
N ARG A 133 3.53 -10.72 -23.76
CA ARG A 133 4.89 -11.25 -24.03
C ARG A 133 4.84 -12.60 -24.73
N VAL A 134 4.03 -13.54 -24.24
CA VAL A 134 3.88 -14.88 -24.86
C VAL A 134 3.40 -14.77 -26.31
N ASN A 135 2.38 -13.94 -26.57
CA ASN A 135 1.85 -13.73 -27.92
C ASN A 135 2.90 -13.14 -28.88
N LYS A 136 3.81 -12.29 -28.38
CA LYS A 136 4.88 -11.72 -29.20
C LYS A 136 5.92 -12.76 -29.60
N VAL A 137 6.27 -13.68 -28.69
CA VAL A 137 7.21 -14.78 -28.98
C VAL A 137 6.66 -15.73 -30.04
N ASN A 138 5.38 -16.12 -29.92
CA ASN A 138 4.72 -17.02 -30.88
C ASN A 138 4.56 -16.43 -32.29
N ARG A 139 4.62 -15.10 -32.46
CA ARG A 139 4.56 -14.46 -33.78
C ARG A 139 5.93 -14.36 -34.47
N THR A 140 7.02 -14.63 -33.75
CA THR A 140 8.40 -14.54 -34.25
C THR A 140 9.07 -15.89 -34.46
N SER A 141 8.38 -16.99 -34.12
CA SER A 141 8.76 -18.39 -34.37
C SER A 141 8.00 -18.94 -35.57
#